data_AF-A0A4S4EPA6-F1
#
_entry.id   AF-A0A4S4EPA6-F1
#
_cell.length_a   1.000
_cell.length_b   1.000
_cell.length_c   1.000
_cell.angle_alpha   90.00
_cell.angle_beta   90.00
_cell.angle_gamma   90.00
#
_symmetry.space_group_name_H-M   'P 1'
#
loop_
_entity.id
_entity.type
_entity.pdbx_description
1 polymer ?
#
loop_
_entity_poly.entity_id
_entity_poly.type
_entity_poly.pdbx_seq_one_letter_code
_entity_poly.pdbx_strand_id
1 'polypeptide(L)'
;MCCCLAVACATAGLWPRLALERLFSGSRAYRMHFVFLDLPFERPSPPLKRPVFLLDRIWTTRAVKTFACTFGHCGLYKVFMFGNPSIIVTTAEASKRVLNDDEHFKPGWPTSTVKLFGRKSFISITYEEHKRMRRLTAAPINGHEALSIYMTYIEDNVISALDKWADMGQIEFLTKLRQLTFRIIMHIFLSSVGEKVMAALEKEYRALNYGVRAMEINIPGFAFHKALKARKNLVAIFQSIVDDRREQRKNNAPTPKKDMMDAMMDIEDENGRRLSDEDIIDTLVMYLNAGHESSGHITMWATLFLQEHPEVFQRAKAEQEAIVRNRPPTQKGLTLKEVRQMEYLSKVIDETLRVVTFSSFVFRVAKADVNISGYTIPKGWKVLIWFRDIHHDPETFPNPKEFNPSRWDGLTPKAGSFVPFGAGTRLCPGNELAKLEIAIFLHYFLLGYNVGLKLFVGSFGLDLSVLLYLIYMFCYTIPKGWKVLIWFRDIHHDPETFPNPKEFNPSRWDGLTPKAGSFVPFGAGTRLCPGNELAKLEIAIFLHYFLLGYKLERSNPGCRVMYLPHQRPKDNCLGRIRRVSQL
;
A
#
# COMPACT_ATOMS: atom_id res chain seq x y z
N MET A 1 2.50 -19.95 -48.57
CA MET A 1 3.04 -21.32 -48.68
C MET A 1 3.01 -21.92 -47.27
N CYS A 2 1.83 -22.34 -46.83
CA CYS A 2 1.34 -23.73 -46.85
C CYS A 2 2.16 -24.68 -45.95
N CYS A 3 1.49 -25.14 -44.90
CA CYS A 3 1.78 -26.40 -44.23
C CYS A 3 1.71 -27.57 -45.24
N CYS A 4 2.53 -28.58 -44.98
CA CYS A 4 2.26 -30.03 -45.11
C CYS A 4 3.47 -30.75 -45.72
N LEU A 5 4.18 -31.53 -44.90
CA LEU A 5 4.33 -32.95 -45.17
C LEU A 5 4.74 -33.68 -43.87
N ALA A 6 3.91 -34.64 -43.52
CA ALA A 6 4.03 -35.54 -42.39
C ALA A 6 5.07 -36.65 -42.67
N VAL A 7 5.66 -37.17 -41.60
CA VAL A 7 6.04 -38.59 -41.39
C VAL A 7 6.68 -39.35 -42.57
N ALA A 8 8.02 -39.48 -42.52
CA ALA A 8 8.87 -40.57 -43.07
C ALA A 8 10.33 -40.17 -42.73
N CYS A 9 11.27 -40.95 -42.18
CA CYS A 9 11.44 -42.36 -41.89
C CYS A 9 12.23 -42.48 -40.58
N ALA A 10 11.92 -43.50 -39.77
CA ALA A 10 12.93 -44.13 -38.95
C ALA A 10 13.86 -44.92 -39.89
N THR A 11 15.17 -44.68 -39.85
CA THR A 11 16.28 -45.66 -39.99
C THR A 11 17.57 -44.95 -40.44
N ALA A 12 18.61 -45.10 -39.62
CA ALA A 12 20.05 -45.12 -39.93
C ALA A 12 20.82 -44.27 -38.91
N GLY A 13 21.32 -44.94 -37.86
CA GLY A 13 22.23 -44.33 -36.91
C GLY A 13 23.58 -44.01 -37.56
N LEU A 14 24.27 -43.00 -37.02
CA LEU A 14 25.73 -42.91 -36.82
C LEU A 14 26.06 -41.50 -36.30
N TRP A 15 26.80 -41.46 -35.18
CA TRP A 15 27.51 -40.28 -34.67
C TRP A 15 28.80 -40.05 -35.51
N PRO A 16 29.45 -38.86 -35.54
CA PRO A 16 30.21 -38.29 -34.40
C PRO A 16 30.09 -36.73 -34.27
N ARG A 17 30.02 -36.13 -33.07
CA ARG A 17 31.11 -35.56 -32.24
C ARG A 17 32.17 -34.74 -33.01
N LEU A 18 32.28 -33.46 -32.60
CA LEU A 18 33.43 -32.52 -32.64
C LEU A 18 33.29 -31.26 -33.52
N ALA A 19 33.95 -30.21 -33.01
CA ALA A 19 34.17 -28.86 -33.54
C ALA A 19 33.03 -27.84 -33.37
N LEU A 20 33.12 -27.01 -32.32
CA LEU A 20 33.68 -25.66 -32.42
C LEU A 20 33.73 -24.97 -31.04
N GLU A 21 34.71 -25.38 -30.24
CA GLU A 21 35.43 -24.43 -29.39
C GLU A 21 36.36 -23.61 -30.29
N ARG A 22 36.54 -22.33 -29.95
CA ARG A 22 37.33 -21.26 -30.61
C ARG A 22 36.53 -20.32 -31.47
N LEU A 23 35.90 -19.36 -30.80
CA LEU A 23 35.92 -17.92 -31.11
C LEU A 23 35.29 -17.22 -29.91
N PHE A 24 35.82 -16.06 -29.53
CA PHE A 24 35.54 -15.29 -28.31
C PHE A 24 36.40 -15.62 -27.07
N SER A 25 37.71 -15.68 -27.30
CA SER A 25 38.69 -15.20 -26.33
C SER A 25 38.70 -13.66 -26.32
N GLY A 26 38.63 -13.05 -25.13
CA GLY A 26 39.10 -11.68 -24.91
C GLY A 26 38.02 -10.65 -24.61
N SER A 27 37.64 -10.53 -23.33
CA SER A 27 37.25 -9.27 -22.64
C SER A 27 36.85 -9.62 -21.20
N ARG A 28 37.55 -9.04 -20.21
CA ARG A 28 37.27 -9.21 -18.78
C ARG A 28 35.85 -8.76 -18.45
N ALA A 29 34.98 -9.69 -18.11
CA ALA A 29 33.74 -9.43 -17.39
C ALA A 29 33.85 -10.10 -16.02
N TYR A 30 33.78 -9.31 -14.96
CA TYR A 30 33.65 -9.78 -13.59
C TYR A 30 32.40 -10.65 -13.48
N ARG A 31 32.57 -11.98 -13.44
CA ARG A 31 31.53 -12.90 -12.96
C ARG A 31 31.55 -12.86 -11.44
N MET A 32 30.57 -12.17 -10.85
CA MET A 32 30.28 -12.35 -9.43
C MET A 32 29.48 -13.66 -9.29
N HIS A 33 30.21 -14.75 -8.99
CA HIS A 33 29.63 -16.01 -8.54
C HIS A 33 29.02 -15.79 -7.14
N PHE A 34 27.72 -15.98 -6.97
CA PHE A 34 27.16 -16.22 -5.64
C PHE A 34 27.18 -17.72 -5.37
N VAL A 35 28.17 -18.12 -4.58
CA VAL A 35 28.40 -19.44 -4.02
C VAL A 35 27.34 -19.71 -2.95
N PHE A 36 26.67 -20.86 -3.06
CA PHE A 36 25.92 -21.46 -1.96
C PHE A 36 26.94 -22.01 -0.94
N LEU A 37 26.91 -21.50 0.30
CA LEU A 37 27.60 -22.14 1.42
C LEU A 37 26.55 -22.83 2.27
N ASP A 38 26.48 -24.14 2.11
CA ASP A 38 25.94 -25.07 3.10
C ASP A 38 26.86 -25.04 4.33
N LEU A 39 26.28 -24.85 5.51
CA LEU A 39 26.89 -25.25 6.78
C LEU A 39 25.87 -26.07 7.59
N PRO A 40 26.29 -27.16 8.24
CA PRO A 40 25.40 -28.14 8.88
C PRO A 40 25.07 -27.73 10.31
N PHE A 41 23.82 -27.95 10.75
CA PHE A 41 23.53 -28.17 12.17
C PHE A 41 22.38 -29.16 12.32
N GLU A 42 22.59 -30.10 13.24
CA GLU A 42 21.75 -31.26 13.59
C GLU A 42 20.44 -30.84 14.32
N ARG A 43 19.48 -31.77 14.33
CA ARG A 43 18.00 -31.64 14.52
C ARG A 43 17.50 -31.59 16.00
N PRO A 44 16.18 -31.44 16.31
CA PRO A 44 15.01 -31.12 15.45
C PRO A 44 14.10 -29.99 15.99
N SER A 45 13.71 -29.07 15.11
CA SER A 45 12.40 -28.41 15.13
C SER A 45 11.89 -28.40 13.68
N PRO A 46 10.57 -28.47 13.42
CA PRO A 46 10.07 -28.70 12.06
C PRO A 46 10.54 -27.57 11.12
N PRO A 47 11.11 -27.89 9.94
CA PRO A 47 11.72 -26.91 9.07
C PRO A 47 10.67 -25.96 8.50
N LEU A 48 10.87 -24.65 8.65
CA LEU A 48 10.22 -23.60 7.86
C LEU A 48 10.57 -23.83 6.37
N LYS A 49 9.64 -24.45 5.62
CA LYS A 49 9.88 -24.86 4.23
C LYS A 49 9.68 -23.70 3.24
N ARG A 50 10.79 -23.34 2.57
CA ARG A 50 11.01 -22.68 1.27
C ARG A 50 10.75 -21.15 1.13
N PRO A 51 11.67 -20.39 0.49
CA PRO A 51 11.43 -19.01 0.08
C PRO A 51 10.62 -18.95 -1.22
N VAL A 52 9.51 -18.20 -1.21
CA VAL A 52 8.76 -17.83 -2.42
C VAL A 52 9.18 -16.42 -2.82
N PHE A 53 9.88 -16.29 -3.93
CA PHE A 53 10.16 -15.00 -4.56
C PHE A 53 9.02 -14.67 -5.53
N LEU A 54 8.18 -13.69 -5.18
CA LEU A 54 7.16 -13.15 -6.09
C LEU A 54 7.01 -11.65 -5.81
N LEU A 55 7.70 -10.83 -6.61
CA LEU A 55 8.07 -9.46 -6.23
C LEU A 55 7.05 -8.36 -6.56
N ASP A 56 5.78 -8.66 -6.87
CA ASP A 56 4.82 -7.58 -7.21
C ASP A 56 3.35 -7.77 -6.77
N ARG A 57 3.01 -8.87 -6.09
CA ARG A 57 1.67 -9.02 -5.46
C ARG A 57 1.60 -8.42 -4.04
N ILE A 58 2.70 -7.83 -3.57
CA ILE A 58 3.06 -7.66 -2.16
C ILE A 58 2.18 -6.66 -1.40
N TRP A 59 1.54 -5.70 -2.08
CA TRP A 59 0.88 -4.59 -1.37
C TRP A 59 -0.63 -4.73 -1.21
N THR A 60 -1.19 -5.87 -1.60
CA THR A 60 -2.62 -6.14 -1.42
C THR A 60 -2.83 -7.04 -0.20
N THR A 61 -3.97 -6.87 0.49
CA THR A 61 -4.51 -7.86 1.44
C THR A 61 -4.48 -9.28 0.90
N ARG A 62 -4.51 -9.44 -0.44
CA ARG A 62 -4.43 -10.73 -1.12
C ARG A 62 -3.12 -11.47 -0.85
N ALA A 63 -1.97 -10.80 -0.72
CA ALA A 63 -0.69 -11.48 -0.44
C ALA A 63 -0.66 -12.04 0.99
N VAL A 64 -1.00 -11.23 2.00
CA VAL A 64 -1.04 -11.68 3.40
C VAL A 64 -2.14 -12.72 3.63
N LYS A 65 -3.32 -12.55 3.01
CA LYS A 65 -4.36 -13.57 2.98
C LYS A 65 -3.87 -14.85 2.29
N THR A 66 -3.11 -14.76 1.19
CA THR A 66 -2.49 -15.94 0.56
C THR A 66 -1.52 -16.62 1.52
N PHE A 67 -0.69 -15.87 2.25
CA PHE A 67 0.22 -16.45 3.25
C PHE A 67 -0.55 -17.17 4.36
N ALA A 68 -1.57 -16.55 4.93
CA ALA A 68 -2.43 -17.18 5.95
C ALA A 68 -3.14 -18.44 5.42
N CYS A 69 -3.68 -18.41 4.20
CA CYS A 69 -4.30 -19.57 3.58
C CYS A 69 -3.29 -20.70 3.26
N THR A 70 -2.05 -20.35 2.93
CA THR A 70 -1.02 -21.32 2.51
C THR A 70 -0.29 -21.94 3.70
N PHE A 71 -0.04 -21.16 4.75
CA PHE A 71 0.82 -21.53 5.88
C PHE A 71 0.10 -21.58 7.23
N GLY A 72 -1.20 -21.28 7.26
CA GLY A 72 -1.99 -21.17 8.48
C GLY A 72 -1.89 -19.79 9.13
N HIS A 73 -2.79 -19.51 10.06
CA HIS A 73 -2.85 -18.26 10.83
C HIS A 73 -1.81 -18.23 11.96
N CYS A 74 -0.52 -18.31 11.64
CA CYS A 74 0.57 -18.27 12.63
C CYS A 74 0.97 -16.84 13.04
N GLY A 75 0.52 -15.82 12.29
CA GLY A 75 0.76 -14.43 12.62
C GLY A 75 2.10 -13.84 12.15
N LEU A 76 3.10 -14.69 11.84
CA LEU A 76 4.43 -14.30 11.42
C LEU A 76 4.82 -14.99 10.10
N TYR A 77 5.11 -14.21 9.06
CA TYR A 77 5.39 -14.74 7.71
C TYR A 77 6.74 -14.27 7.19
N LYS A 78 7.60 -15.21 6.80
CA LYS A 78 8.89 -14.91 6.16
C LYS A 78 8.69 -14.50 4.70
N VAL A 79 9.30 -13.38 4.32
CA VAL A 79 9.29 -12.85 2.94
C VAL A 79 10.67 -12.25 2.60
N PHE A 80 10.91 -11.97 1.33
CA PHE A 80 12.08 -11.23 0.88
C PHE A 80 11.63 -9.96 0.17
N MET A 81 11.92 -8.80 0.74
CA MET A 81 11.40 -7.50 0.26
C MET A 81 12.46 -6.41 0.37
N PHE A 82 12.46 -5.49 -0.59
CA PHE A 82 13.44 -4.40 -0.68
C PHE A 82 14.90 -4.86 -0.56
N GLY A 83 15.22 -6.02 -1.15
CA GLY A 83 16.57 -6.60 -1.09
C GLY A 83 16.95 -7.19 0.27
N ASN A 84 16.00 -7.35 1.21
CA ASN A 84 16.28 -7.83 2.56
C ASN A 84 15.38 -9.01 2.95
N PRO A 85 15.92 -10.02 3.67
CA PRO A 85 15.09 -11.00 4.35
C PRO A 85 14.25 -10.30 5.42
N SER A 86 12.95 -10.59 5.42
CA SER A 86 11.95 -9.84 6.17
C SER A 86 10.92 -10.77 6.81
N ILE A 87 10.35 -10.34 7.92
CA ILE A 87 9.20 -10.98 8.59
C ILE A 87 8.02 -10.02 8.55
N ILE A 88 6.85 -10.47 8.09
CA ILE A 88 5.58 -9.76 8.25
C ILE A 88 4.92 -10.24 9.54
N VAL A 89 4.55 -9.31 10.43
CA VAL A 89 3.88 -9.55 11.70
C VAL A 89 2.46 -9.01 11.60
N THR A 90 1.47 -9.86 11.86
CA THR A 90 0.04 -9.59 11.56
C THR A 90 -0.86 -9.65 12.79
N THR A 91 -0.43 -10.31 13.87
CA THR A 91 -1.20 -10.40 15.12
C THR A 91 -0.98 -9.17 16.00
N ALA A 92 -2.01 -8.73 16.73
CA ALA A 92 -1.95 -7.59 17.65
C ALA A 92 -0.85 -7.75 18.72
N GLU A 93 -0.74 -8.94 19.33
CA GLU A 93 0.22 -9.22 20.41
C GLU A 93 1.68 -9.09 19.94
N ALA A 94 2.05 -9.83 18.89
CA ALA A 94 3.40 -9.76 18.33
C ALA A 94 3.73 -8.36 17.81
N SER A 95 2.77 -7.68 17.18
CA SER A 95 2.92 -6.30 16.71
C SER A 95 3.21 -5.34 17.86
N LYS A 96 2.43 -5.42 18.94
CA LYS A 96 2.64 -4.63 20.17
C LYS A 96 4.03 -4.88 20.73
N ARG A 97 4.48 -6.14 20.81
CA ARG A 97 5.82 -6.47 21.32
C ARG A 97 6.92 -5.80 20.49
N VAL A 98 6.87 -5.93 19.16
CA VAL A 98 7.87 -5.30 18.27
C VAL A 98 7.84 -3.77 18.35
N LEU A 99 6.67 -3.16 18.52
CA LEU A 99 6.54 -1.69 18.59
C LEU A 99 7.05 -1.08 19.90
N ASN A 100 7.01 -1.84 21.00
CA ASN A 100 7.41 -1.37 22.34
C ASN A 100 8.83 -1.78 22.75
N ASP A 101 9.51 -2.59 21.95
CA ASP A 101 10.84 -3.12 22.25
C ASP A 101 11.92 -2.37 21.45
N ASP A 102 12.19 -1.11 21.85
CA ASP A 102 13.26 -0.30 21.25
C ASP A 102 14.67 -0.82 21.61
N GLU A 103 14.79 -1.74 22.58
CA GLU A 103 16.05 -2.38 22.95
C GLU A 103 16.49 -3.42 21.90
N HIS A 104 15.54 -4.17 21.33
CA HIS A 104 15.83 -5.18 20.33
C HIS A 104 15.47 -4.77 18.91
N PHE A 105 14.67 -3.71 18.72
CA PHE A 105 14.30 -3.22 17.39
C PHE A 105 14.71 -1.77 17.17
N LYS A 106 15.05 -1.44 15.92
CA LYS A 106 15.31 -0.06 15.46
C LYS A 106 14.50 0.27 14.20
N PRO A 107 14.34 1.54 13.80
CA PRO A 107 13.69 1.89 12.55
C PRO A 107 14.27 1.14 11.35
N GLY A 108 13.38 0.71 10.45
CA GLY A 108 13.74 -0.16 9.35
C GLY A 108 13.36 0.33 7.96
N TRP A 109 13.00 1.61 7.81
CA TRP A 109 12.50 2.16 6.55
C TRP A 109 13.44 1.89 5.36
N PRO A 110 12.90 1.75 4.13
CA PRO A 110 13.71 1.60 2.93
C PRO A 110 14.70 2.75 2.76
N THR A 111 15.86 2.46 2.18
CA THR A 111 16.91 3.46 1.94
C THR A 111 16.43 4.62 1.08
N SER A 112 15.55 4.37 0.10
CA SER A 112 14.92 5.43 -0.70
C SER A 112 14.15 6.43 0.17
N THR A 113 13.28 5.92 1.05
CA THR A 113 12.51 6.72 2.01
C THR A 113 13.42 7.53 2.94
N VAL A 114 14.47 6.91 3.49
CA VAL A 114 15.44 7.58 4.37
C VAL A 114 16.22 8.69 3.62
N LYS A 115 16.61 8.46 2.38
CA LYS A 115 17.31 9.49 1.57
C LYS A 115 16.42 10.67 1.20
N LEU A 116 15.11 10.45 1.03
CA LEU A 116 14.17 11.50 0.63
C LEU A 116 13.69 12.36 1.79
N PHE A 117 13.36 11.76 2.95
CA PHE A 117 13.03 12.55 4.14
C PHE A 117 14.26 13.08 4.86
N GLY A 118 15.42 12.46 4.66
CA GLY A 118 16.68 12.88 5.25
C GLY A 118 17.05 12.07 6.49
N ARG A 119 18.36 12.01 6.77
CA ARG A 119 18.93 11.11 7.78
C ARG A 119 18.69 11.59 9.20
N LYS A 120 18.41 12.88 9.39
CA LYS A 120 18.12 13.51 10.68
C LYS A 120 16.62 13.49 11.03
N SER A 121 15.77 13.01 10.14
CA SER A 121 14.33 12.86 10.38
C SER A 121 14.01 11.70 11.35
N PHE A 122 12.82 11.73 11.94
CA PHE A 122 12.37 10.73 12.92
C PHE A 122 12.37 9.28 12.40
N ILE A 123 12.34 9.07 11.10
CA ILE A 123 12.34 7.72 10.49
C ILE A 123 13.72 7.04 10.48
N SER A 124 14.79 7.79 10.73
CA SER A 124 16.18 7.34 10.59
C SER A 124 17.00 7.46 11.89
N ILE A 125 16.70 8.48 12.70
CA ILE A 125 17.48 8.77 13.92
C ILE A 125 17.42 7.66 14.98
N THR A 126 18.47 7.62 15.80
CA THR A 126 18.63 6.69 16.92
C THR A 126 17.53 6.89 17.97
N TYR A 127 17.40 5.94 18.89
CA TYR A 127 16.41 6.03 19.96
C TYR A 127 16.61 7.27 20.85
N GLU A 128 17.85 7.56 21.27
CA GLU A 128 18.14 8.73 22.12
C GLU A 128 17.87 10.05 21.38
N GLU A 129 18.31 10.16 20.12
CA GLU A 129 18.03 11.34 19.31
C GLU A 129 16.53 11.48 19.01
N HIS A 130 15.82 10.37 18.79
CA HIS A 130 14.37 10.37 18.65
C HIS A 130 13.68 10.91 19.91
N LYS A 131 14.06 10.42 21.09
CA LYS A 131 13.50 10.85 22.37
C LYS A 131 13.76 12.34 22.60
N ARG A 132 14.99 12.80 22.30
CA ARG A 132 15.36 14.22 22.32
C ARG A 132 14.46 15.01 21.37
N MET A 133 14.56 14.78 20.06
CA MET A 133 13.79 15.50 19.04
C MET A 133 12.28 15.50 19.31
N ARG A 134 11.72 14.39 19.80
CA ARG A 134 10.29 14.29 20.10
C ARG A 134 9.88 15.21 21.25
N ARG A 135 10.67 15.29 22.33
CA ARG A 135 10.40 16.24 23.43
C ARG A 135 10.39 17.68 22.93
N LEU A 136 11.30 18.00 22.00
CA LEU A 136 11.49 19.35 21.50
C LEU A 136 10.42 19.79 20.48
N THR A 137 9.90 18.85 19.69
CA THR A 137 9.09 19.17 18.50
C THR A 137 7.63 18.72 18.59
N ALA A 138 7.25 17.90 19.59
CA ALA A 138 5.87 17.45 19.73
C ALA A 138 4.97 18.46 20.47
N ALA A 139 5.52 19.24 21.41
CA ALA A 139 4.74 20.20 22.20
C ALA A 139 4.00 21.24 21.34
N PRO A 140 4.60 21.79 20.26
CA PRO A 140 3.89 22.74 19.38
C PRO A 140 2.74 22.14 18.58
N ILE A 141 2.52 20.82 18.58
CA ILE A 141 1.50 20.17 17.74
C ILE A 141 0.61 19.21 18.54
N ASN A 142 0.72 19.23 19.87
CA ASN A 142 0.06 18.29 20.75
C ASN A 142 -0.35 18.96 22.07
N GLY A 143 -1.46 18.52 22.67
CA GLY A 143 -1.95 19.07 23.91
C GLY A 143 -2.81 20.33 23.76
N HIS A 144 -3.55 20.64 24.84
CA HIS A 144 -4.64 21.62 24.82
C HIS A 144 -4.24 23.05 24.40
N GLU A 145 -3.11 23.55 24.91
CA GLU A 145 -2.63 24.90 24.62
C GLU A 145 -2.31 25.07 23.13
N ALA A 146 -1.49 24.18 22.57
CA ALA A 146 -1.13 24.21 21.15
C ALA A 146 -2.35 24.09 20.24
N LEU A 147 -3.23 23.12 20.52
CA LEU A 147 -4.44 22.90 19.71
C LEU A 147 -5.42 24.09 19.77
N SER A 148 -5.51 24.78 20.91
CA SER A 148 -6.34 25.99 21.04
C SER A 148 -5.85 27.12 20.15
N ILE A 149 -4.54 27.26 19.97
CA ILE A 149 -3.91 28.29 19.14
C ILE A 149 -4.27 28.09 17.65
N TYR A 150 -4.24 26.85 17.17
CA TYR A 150 -4.48 26.56 15.76
C TYR A 150 -5.95 26.37 15.41
N MET A 151 -6.82 26.08 16.38
CA MET A 151 -8.24 25.78 16.13
C MET A 151 -8.93 26.85 15.28
N THR A 152 -8.79 28.13 15.63
CA THR A 152 -9.39 29.23 14.85
C THR A 152 -8.82 29.30 13.44
N TYR A 153 -7.50 29.12 13.27
CA TYR A 153 -6.90 29.12 11.95
C TYR A 153 -7.38 27.95 11.07
N ILE A 154 -7.48 26.75 11.66
CA ILE A 154 -7.99 25.56 10.97
C ILE A 154 -9.44 25.78 10.58
N GLU A 155 -10.27 26.26 11.50
CA GLU A 155 -11.67 26.59 11.28
C GLU A 155 -11.87 27.59 10.15
N ASP A 156 -11.19 28.73 10.19
CA ASP A 156 -11.30 29.77 9.16
C ASP A 156 -10.93 29.24 7.76
N ASN A 157 -9.85 28.45 7.68
CA ASN A 157 -9.42 27.86 6.42
C ASN A 157 -10.38 26.76 5.92
N VAL A 158 -10.96 25.97 6.82
CA VAL A 158 -11.98 24.96 6.49
C VAL A 158 -13.23 25.64 5.93
N ILE A 159 -13.77 26.64 6.63
CA ILE A 159 -14.98 27.37 6.20
C ILE A 159 -14.72 28.02 4.85
N SER A 160 -13.65 28.81 4.72
CA SER A 160 -13.31 29.49 3.48
C SER A 160 -13.08 28.52 2.31
N ALA A 161 -12.48 27.36 2.58
CA ALA A 161 -12.29 26.34 1.57
C ALA A 161 -13.61 25.72 1.13
N LEU A 162 -14.49 25.33 2.06
CA LEU A 162 -15.79 24.75 1.76
C LEU A 162 -16.68 25.73 0.98
N ASP A 163 -16.77 26.99 1.41
CA ASP A 163 -17.52 28.05 0.72
C ASP A 163 -17.04 28.17 -0.74
N LYS A 164 -15.70 28.29 -0.92
CA LYS A 164 -15.09 28.39 -2.24
C LYS A 164 -15.36 27.15 -3.10
N TRP A 165 -15.30 25.96 -2.54
CA TRP A 165 -15.48 24.72 -3.29
C TRP A 165 -16.92 24.51 -3.75
N ALA A 166 -17.91 25.01 -2.99
CA ALA A 166 -19.32 24.96 -3.40
C ALA A 166 -19.58 25.74 -4.70
N ASP A 167 -18.88 26.85 -4.90
CA ASP A 167 -19.02 27.69 -6.10
C ASP A 167 -18.22 27.18 -7.31
N MET A 168 -17.34 26.19 -7.13
CA MET A 168 -16.44 25.69 -8.17
C MET A 168 -17.05 24.61 -9.08
N GLY A 169 -18.22 24.07 -8.73
CA GLY A 169 -18.83 22.95 -9.44
C GLY A 169 -18.03 21.65 -9.26
N GLN A 170 -17.46 21.11 -10.34
CA GLN A 170 -16.69 19.87 -10.27
C GLN A 170 -15.25 20.11 -9.83
N ILE A 171 -14.83 19.40 -8.78
CA ILE A 171 -13.48 19.48 -8.23
C ILE A 171 -12.85 18.10 -8.05
N GLU A 172 -11.52 18.05 -8.10
CA GLU A 172 -10.76 16.90 -7.63
C GLU A 172 -10.61 16.98 -6.11
N PHE A 173 -11.57 16.39 -5.39
CA PHE A 173 -11.76 16.60 -3.95
C PHE A 173 -10.51 16.32 -3.11
N LEU A 174 -9.81 15.21 -3.35
CA LEU A 174 -8.56 14.89 -2.62
C LEU A 174 -7.46 15.92 -2.86
N THR A 175 -7.35 16.46 -4.08
CA THR A 175 -6.38 17.51 -4.37
C THR A 175 -6.71 18.80 -3.62
N LYS A 176 -7.99 19.13 -3.47
CA LYS A 176 -8.43 20.28 -2.66
C LYS A 176 -8.22 20.08 -1.16
N LEU A 177 -8.53 18.90 -0.63
CA LEU A 177 -8.24 18.55 0.77
C LEU A 177 -6.74 18.60 1.08
N ARG A 178 -5.91 18.08 0.18
CA ARG A 178 -4.45 18.17 0.27
C ARG A 178 -3.97 19.62 0.30
N GLN A 179 -4.47 20.48 -0.58
CA GLN A 179 -4.14 21.91 -0.55
C GLN A 179 -4.51 22.58 0.79
N LEU A 180 -5.67 22.22 1.36
CA LEU A 180 -6.10 22.71 2.66
C LEU A 180 -5.19 22.24 3.79
N THR A 181 -4.92 20.94 3.91
CA THR A 181 -4.06 20.40 4.97
C THR A 181 -2.61 20.84 4.83
N PHE A 182 -2.12 21.04 3.60
CA PHE A 182 -0.81 21.63 3.32
C PHE A 182 -0.70 23.05 3.89
N ARG A 183 -1.72 23.88 3.66
CA ARG A 183 -1.78 25.25 4.17
C ARG A 183 -1.78 25.28 5.70
N ILE A 184 -2.56 24.39 6.34
CA ILE A 184 -2.62 24.28 7.80
C ILE A 184 -1.26 23.90 8.39
N ILE A 185 -0.62 22.82 7.92
CA ILE A 185 0.66 22.39 8.49
C ILE A 185 1.78 23.40 8.24
N MET A 186 1.76 24.10 7.10
CA MET A 186 2.74 25.16 6.81
C MET A 186 2.53 26.40 7.69
N HIS A 187 1.30 26.73 8.08
CA HIS A 187 1.04 27.78 9.07
C HIS A 187 1.60 27.41 10.44
N ILE A 188 1.44 26.16 10.87
CA ILE A 188 2.03 25.66 12.13
C ILE A 188 3.57 25.78 12.09
N PHE A 189 4.19 25.48 10.94
CA PHE A 189 5.64 25.53 10.80
C PHE A 189 6.19 26.93 10.73
N LEU A 190 5.54 27.82 9.97
CA LEU A 190 6.15 29.07 9.52
C LEU A 190 5.33 30.32 9.85
N SER A 191 4.19 30.20 10.55
CA SER A 191 3.18 31.25 10.84
C SER A 191 2.57 31.88 9.57
N SER A 192 3.37 32.44 8.68
CA SER A 192 2.91 32.99 7.42
C SER A 192 4.03 32.90 6.39
N VAL A 193 3.68 32.43 5.20
CA VAL A 193 4.55 32.49 4.03
C VAL A 193 3.80 33.10 2.87
N GLY A 194 4.50 33.84 2.00
CA GLY A 194 3.90 34.38 0.79
C GLY A 194 3.36 33.27 -0.11
N GLU A 195 2.23 33.51 -0.78
CA GLU A 195 1.54 32.51 -1.62
C GLU A 195 2.44 31.89 -2.69
N LYS A 196 3.41 32.65 -3.24
CA LYS A 196 4.41 32.13 -4.18
C LYS A 196 5.31 31.05 -3.56
N VAL A 197 5.74 31.26 -2.32
CA VAL A 197 6.57 30.30 -1.57
C VAL A 197 5.74 29.08 -1.18
N MET A 198 4.50 29.30 -0.72
CA MET A 198 3.56 28.21 -0.41
C MET A 198 3.36 27.28 -1.62
N ALA A 199 3.08 27.85 -2.80
CA ALA A 199 2.89 27.08 -4.03
C ALA A 199 4.16 26.36 -4.49
N ALA A 200 5.33 26.97 -4.32
CA ALA A 200 6.62 26.33 -4.62
C ALA A 200 6.87 25.13 -3.70
N LEU A 201 6.65 25.29 -2.39
CA LEU A 201 6.77 24.20 -1.42
C LEU A 201 5.80 23.07 -1.74
N GLU A 202 4.52 23.36 -2.00
CA GLU A 202 3.51 22.34 -2.35
C GLU A 202 3.92 21.53 -3.60
N LYS A 203 4.40 22.22 -4.63
CA LYS A 203 4.83 21.61 -5.89
C LYS A 203 6.01 20.67 -5.68
N GLU A 204 7.07 21.13 -5.04
CA GLU A 204 8.27 20.31 -4.82
C GLU A 204 7.97 19.16 -3.86
N TYR A 205 7.13 19.41 -2.85
CA TYR A 205 6.71 18.41 -1.90
C TYR A 205 5.90 17.28 -2.55
N ARG A 206 4.95 17.61 -3.43
CA ARG A 206 4.21 16.63 -4.24
C ARG A 206 5.16 15.78 -5.09
N ALA A 207 6.17 16.40 -5.71
CA ALA A 207 7.17 15.67 -6.50
C ALA A 207 8.05 14.74 -5.65
N LEU A 208 8.40 15.15 -4.42
CA LEU A 208 9.11 14.32 -3.45
C LEU A 208 8.29 13.08 -3.07
N ASN A 209 7.00 13.25 -2.77
CA ASN A 209 6.13 12.16 -2.32
C ASN A 209 5.99 11.01 -3.32
N TYR A 210 5.98 11.30 -4.61
CA TYR A 210 5.98 10.25 -5.65
C TYR A 210 7.20 9.33 -5.59
N GLY A 211 8.35 9.80 -5.09
CA GLY A 211 9.57 8.99 -4.96
C GLY A 211 9.73 8.27 -3.62
N VAL A 212 9.00 8.67 -2.57
CA VAL A 212 9.16 8.13 -1.19
C VAL A 212 8.96 6.62 -1.12
N ARG A 213 8.03 6.09 -1.94
CA ARG A 213 7.71 4.65 -2.05
C ARG A 213 8.33 3.99 -3.28
N ALA A 214 9.11 4.71 -4.07
CA ALA A 214 9.74 4.16 -5.27
C ALA A 214 10.98 3.32 -4.92
N MET A 215 11.36 2.43 -5.84
CA MET A 215 12.68 1.80 -5.82
C MET A 215 13.76 2.86 -5.94
N GLU A 216 14.91 2.62 -5.31
CA GLU A 216 16.05 3.54 -5.25
C GLU A 216 16.86 3.58 -6.57
N ILE A 217 16.16 3.82 -7.69
CA ILE A 217 16.75 3.88 -9.02
C ILE A 217 16.95 5.35 -9.37
N ASN A 218 18.19 5.83 -9.23
CA ASN A 218 18.55 7.23 -9.50
C ASN A 218 18.97 7.42 -10.97
N ILE A 219 18.05 7.19 -11.90
CA ILE A 219 18.25 7.38 -13.34
C ILE A 219 17.18 8.35 -13.85
N PRO A 220 17.51 9.31 -14.75
CA PRO A 220 16.51 10.18 -15.36
C PRO A 220 15.30 9.40 -15.91
N GLY A 221 14.10 9.90 -15.61
CA GLY A 221 12.83 9.23 -15.95
C GLY A 221 12.20 8.45 -14.78
N PHE A 222 12.98 7.98 -13.81
CA PHE A 222 12.46 7.27 -12.64
C PHE A 222 11.93 8.24 -11.56
N ALA A 223 10.91 7.81 -10.81
CA ALA A 223 10.29 8.60 -9.76
C ALA A 223 11.28 9.02 -8.67
N PHE A 224 12.19 8.12 -8.26
CA PHE A 224 13.19 8.40 -7.24
C PHE A 224 14.18 9.50 -7.66
N HIS A 225 14.61 9.52 -8.93
CA HIS A 225 15.47 10.58 -9.46
C HIS A 225 14.80 11.95 -9.41
N LYS A 226 13.52 12.03 -9.83
CA LYS A 226 12.73 13.27 -9.76
C LYS A 226 12.55 13.74 -8.32
N ALA A 227 12.25 12.83 -7.41
CA ALA A 227 12.08 13.15 -5.99
C ALA A 227 13.37 13.61 -5.31
N LEU A 228 14.54 13.09 -5.70
CA LEU A 228 15.82 13.60 -5.21
C LEU A 228 16.07 15.05 -5.64
N LYS A 229 15.69 15.42 -6.87
CA LYS A 229 15.76 16.81 -7.32
C LYS A 229 14.81 17.69 -6.51
N ALA A 230 13.57 17.24 -6.32
CA ALA A 230 12.58 17.96 -5.52
C ALA A 230 13.01 18.13 -4.06
N ARG A 231 13.63 17.10 -3.46
CA ARG A 231 14.26 17.20 -2.13
C ARG A 231 15.28 18.33 -2.08
N LYS A 232 16.19 18.41 -3.05
CA LYS A 232 17.22 19.47 -3.08
C LYS A 232 16.58 20.86 -3.12
N ASN A 233 15.52 21.02 -3.90
CA ASN A 233 14.79 22.29 -3.99
C ASN A 233 14.08 22.63 -2.67
N LEU A 234 13.41 21.66 -2.03
CA LEU A 234 12.79 21.87 -0.71
C LEU A 234 13.82 22.28 0.35
N VAL A 235 14.97 21.60 0.40
CA VAL A 235 16.06 21.94 1.33
C VAL A 235 16.54 23.37 1.08
N ALA A 236 16.72 23.77 -0.18
CA ALA A 236 17.14 25.13 -0.51
C ALA A 236 16.10 26.20 -0.07
N ILE A 237 14.81 25.94 -0.26
CA ILE A 237 13.74 26.86 0.16
C ILE A 237 13.67 26.95 1.69
N PHE A 238 13.74 25.83 2.40
CA PHE A 238 13.74 25.88 3.86
C PHE A 238 15.00 26.52 4.42
N GLN A 239 16.17 26.28 3.81
CA GLN A 239 17.41 26.91 4.22
C GLN A 239 17.34 28.43 4.07
N SER A 240 16.80 28.95 2.95
CA SER A 240 16.66 30.40 2.79
C SER A 240 15.76 31.00 3.87
N ILE A 241 14.68 30.31 4.25
CA ILE A 241 13.79 30.77 5.33
C ILE A 241 14.51 30.78 6.68
N VAL A 242 15.32 29.76 6.97
CA VAL A 242 16.13 29.70 8.21
C VAL A 242 17.16 30.83 8.23
N ASP A 243 17.85 31.07 7.12
CA ASP A 243 18.87 32.12 6.99
C ASP A 243 18.25 33.51 7.19
N ASP A 244 17.14 33.80 6.51
CA ASP A 244 16.40 35.06 6.62
C ASP A 244 15.98 35.33 8.07
N ARG A 245 15.48 34.32 8.78
CA ARG A 245 15.08 34.44 10.19
C ARG A 245 16.27 34.70 11.11
N ARG A 246 17.39 34.03 10.88
CA ARG A 246 18.62 34.25 11.65
C ARG A 246 19.16 35.67 11.43
N GLU A 247 19.08 36.19 10.22
CA GLU A 247 19.48 37.57 9.90
C GLU A 247 18.55 38.60 10.55
N GLN A 248 17.23 38.42 10.47
CA GLN A 248 16.26 39.29 11.14
C GLN A 248 16.50 39.39 12.65
N ARG A 249 16.82 38.25 13.30
CA ARG A 249 17.15 38.20 14.73
C ARG A 249 18.44 38.94 15.07
N LYS A 250 19.49 38.81 14.22
CA LYS A 250 20.74 39.58 14.40
C LYS A 250 20.52 41.09 14.31
N ASN A 251 19.59 41.51 13.45
CA ASN A 251 19.26 42.90 13.22
C ASN A 251 18.24 43.47 14.23
N ASN A 252 17.89 42.72 15.28
CA ASN A 252 16.85 43.07 16.27
C ASN A 252 15.50 43.49 15.62
N ALA A 253 15.19 42.95 14.44
CA ALA A 253 13.92 43.23 13.79
C ALA A 253 12.77 42.62 14.62
N PRO A 254 11.56 43.24 14.61
CA PRO A 254 10.39 42.64 15.23
C PRO A 254 10.19 41.21 14.71
N THR A 255 10.27 40.22 15.59
CA THR A 255 10.03 38.83 15.21
C THR A 255 8.53 38.58 15.12
N PRO A 256 8.05 37.90 14.06
CA PRO A 256 6.66 37.44 14.02
C PRO A 256 6.36 36.46 15.17
N LYS A 257 5.08 36.11 15.37
CA LYS A 257 4.66 35.09 16.36
C LYS A 257 5.54 33.84 16.23
N LYS A 258 6.12 33.40 17.36
CA LYS A 258 6.95 32.19 17.41
C LYS A 258 6.16 30.98 16.89
N ASP A 259 6.63 30.41 15.80
CA ASP A 259 6.12 29.15 15.24
C ASP A 259 7.01 27.96 15.58
N MET A 260 6.71 26.80 14.99
CA MET A 260 7.48 25.59 15.22
C MET A 260 8.93 25.71 14.74
N MET A 261 9.20 26.39 13.61
CA MET A 261 10.58 26.60 13.15
C MET A 261 11.33 27.48 14.14
N ASP A 262 10.72 28.57 14.64
CA ASP A 262 11.33 29.42 15.65
C ASP A 262 11.61 28.67 16.95
N ALA A 263 10.67 27.84 17.39
CA ALA A 263 10.84 26.98 18.55
C ALA A 263 12.02 26.01 18.36
N MET A 264 12.16 25.39 17.17
CA MET A 264 13.29 24.52 16.87
C MET A 264 14.63 25.26 16.74
N MET A 265 14.63 26.53 16.36
CA MET A 265 15.85 27.36 16.32
C MET A 265 16.31 27.80 17.72
N ASP A 266 15.37 27.99 18.64
CA ASP A 266 15.63 28.46 20.01
C ASP A 266 16.02 27.34 20.96
N ILE A 267 15.73 26.09 20.59
CA ILE A 267 15.81 24.98 21.53
C ILE A 267 17.25 24.55 21.81
N GLU A 268 17.56 24.44 23.09
CA GLU A 268 18.81 23.92 23.61
C GLU A 268 18.51 22.68 24.45
N ASP A 269 19.34 21.63 24.33
CA ASP A 269 19.25 20.50 25.24
C ASP A 269 19.93 20.79 26.59
N GLU A 270 19.85 19.84 27.52
CA GLU A 270 20.41 19.94 28.88
C GLU A 270 21.92 20.24 28.90
N ASN A 271 22.62 20.01 27.77
CA ASN A 271 24.04 20.30 27.60
C ASN A 271 24.31 21.59 26.78
N GLY A 272 23.28 22.40 26.54
CA GLY A 272 23.36 23.63 25.73
C GLY A 272 23.48 23.37 24.22
N ARG A 273 23.25 22.14 23.74
CA ARG A 273 23.38 21.86 22.30
C ARG A 273 22.12 22.27 21.56
N ARG A 274 22.29 23.04 20.49
CA ARG A 274 21.23 23.45 19.56
C ARG A 274 21.02 22.45 18.43
N LEU A 275 19.87 22.55 17.77
CA LEU A 275 19.61 21.83 16.52
C LEU A 275 20.41 22.46 15.38
N SER A 276 20.97 21.62 14.51
CA SER A 276 21.55 22.08 13.25
C SER A 276 20.46 22.39 12.23
N ASP A 277 20.79 23.17 11.19
CA ASP A 277 19.84 23.46 10.12
C ASP A 277 19.38 22.18 9.41
N GLU A 278 20.27 21.17 9.28
CA GLU A 278 19.89 19.85 8.76
C GLU A 278 18.84 19.16 9.66
N ASP A 279 18.99 19.23 10.98
CA ASP A 279 18.02 18.64 11.92
C ASP A 279 16.65 19.33 11.81
N ILE A 280 16.62 20.66 11.66
CA ILE A 280 15.40 21.46 11.49
C ILE A 280 14.74 21.13 10.16
N ILE A 281 15.47 21.19 9.05
CA ILE A 281 14.95 21.01 7.69
C ILE A 281 14.46 19.58 7.47
N ASP A 282 15.24 18.57 7.86
CA ASP A 282 14.81 17.16 7.73
C ASP A 282 13.56 16.86 8.56
N THR A 283 13.43 17.50 9.73
CA THR A 283 12.23 17.37 10.57
C THR A 283 11.01 17.99 9.89
N LEU A 284 11.14 19.21 9.37
CA LEU A 284 10.05 19.91 8.67
C LEU A 284 9.60 19.17 7.41
N VAL A 285 10.54 18.70 6.58
CA VAL A 285 10.22 17.91 5.37
C VAL A 285 9.44 16.64 5.72
N MET A 286 9.78 15.99 6.85
CA MET A 286 9.07 14.80 7.30
C MET A 286 7.70 15.11 7.93
N TYR A 287 7.58 16.13 8.78
CA TYR A 287 6.29 16.50 9.35
C TYR A 287 5.32 17.06 8.31
N LEU A 288 5.84 17.71 7.26
CA LEU A 288 5.03 18.11 6.10
C LEU A 288 4.30 16.90 5.51
N ASN A 289 4.98 15.74 5.39
CA ASN A 289 4.33 14.49 4.98
C ASN A 289 3.28 13.99 5.94
N ALA A 290 3.61 14.04 7.24
CA ALA A 290 2.74 13.53 8.27
C ALA A 290 1.42 14.31 8.34
N GLY A 291 1.46 15.64 8.40
CA GLY A 291 0.26 16.48 8.55
C GLY A 291 -0.54 16.69 7.25
N HIS A 292 0.12 16.68 6.10
CA HIS A 292 -0.55 16.96 4.82
C HIS A 292 -1.31 15.73 4.27
N GLU A 293 -0.59 14.64 4.00
CA GLU A 293 -1.15 13.51 3.25
C GLU A 293 -2.11 12.70 4.11
N SER A 294 -1.81 12.50 5.41
CA SER A 294 -2.61 11.62 6.26
C SER A 294 -3.99 12.19 6.58
N SER A 295 -4.07 13.40 7.13
CA SER A 295 -5.32 14.10 7.43
C SER A 295 -6.17 14.25 6.16
N GLY A 296 -5.56 14.68 5.04
CA GLY A 296 -6.30 14.89 3.79
C GLY A 296 -6.97 13.62 3.24
N HIS A 297 -6.30 12.48 3.30
CA HIS A 297 -6.87 11.20 2.86
C HIS A 297 -7.94 10.69 3.81
N ILE A 298 -7.73 10.78 5.14
CA ILE A 298 -8.72 10.32 6.10
C ILE A 298 -9.97 11.20 6.05
N THR A 299 -9.83 12.51 5.92
CA THR A 299 -10.96 13.43 5.71
C THR A 299 -11.74 13.05 4.44
N MET A 300 -11.04 12.79 3.32
CA MET A 300 -11.69 12.34 2.09
C MET A 300 -12.49 11.05 2.32
N TRP A 301 -11.88 10.02 2.91
CA TRP A 301 -12.55 8.74 3.16
C TRP A 301 -13.71 8.85 4.14
N ALA A 302 -13.58 9.66 5.21
CA ALA A 302 -14.67 9.90 6.15
C ALA A 302 -15.86 10.54 5.44
N THR A 303 -15.61 11.55 4.60
CA THR A 303 -16.66 12.15 3.76
C THR A 303 -17.30 11.12 2.84
N LEU A 304 -16.52 10.30 2.13
CA LEU A 304 -17.06 9.26 1.23
C LEU A 304 -17.93 8.26 1.99
N PHE A 305 -17.46 7.74 3.12
CA PHE A 305 -18.25 6.80 3.92
C PHE A 305 -19.52 7.43 4.48
N LEU A 306 -19.48 8.68 4.94
CA LEU A 306 -20.70 9.36 5.35
C LEU A 306 -21.72 9.44 4.20
N GLN A 307 -21.26 9.69 2.97
CA GLN A 307 -22.16 9.77 1.81
C GLN A 307 -22.72 8.44 1.35
N GLU A 308 -21.94 7.37 1.46
CA GLU A 308 -22.36 6.01 1.15
C GLU A 308 -23.29 5.42 2.22
N HIS A 309 -23.37 6.05 3.41
CA HIS A 309 -24.15 5.61 4.57
C HIS A 309 -25.09 6.72 5.09
N PRO A 310 -26.25 6.96 4.43
CA PRO A 310 -27.16 8.06 4.78
C PRO A 310 -27.60 8.09 6.24
N GLU A 311 -27.82 6.94 6.86
CA GLU A 311 -28.19 6.83 8.28
C GLU A 311 -27.08 7.32 9.21
N VAL A 312 -25.82 7.01 8.88
CA VAL A 312 -24.65 7.51 9.62
C VAL A 312 -24.49 9.01 9.40
N PHE A 313 -24.66 9.48 8.16
CA PHE A 313 -24.64 10.91 7.84
C PHE A 313 -25.65 11.70 8.65
N GLN A 314 -26.92 11.28 8.66
CA GLN A 314 -27.99 11.99 9.37
C GLN A 314 -27.74 12.02 10.87
N ARG A 315 -27.26 10.92 11.46
CA ARG A 315 -26.93 10.88 12.89
C ARG A 315 -25.75 11.79 13.24
N ALA A 316 -24.69 11.78 12.44
CA ALA A 316 -23.55 12.68 12.62
C ALA A 316 -23.95 14.14 12.45
N LYS A 317 -24.79 14.46 11.46
CA LYS A 317 -25.32 15.80 11.23
C LYS A 317 -26.18 16.29 12.39
N ALA A 318 -27.10 15.47 12.88
CA ALA A 318 -27.97 15.83 14.01
C ALA A 318 -27.17 16.18 15.28
N GLU A 319 -26.06 15.49 15.53
CA GLU A 319 -25.11 15.85 16.59
C GLU A 319 -24.51 17.25 16.38
N GLN A 320 -24.05 17.56 15.16
CA GLN A 320 -23.45 18.87 14.86
C GLN A 320 -24.48 20.01 15.00
N GLU A 321 -25.71 19.79 14.52
CA GLU A 321 -26.81 20.74 14.67
C GLU A 321 -27.16 20.98 16.14
N ALA A 322 -27.15 19.94 16.98
CA ALA A 322 -27.40 20.07 18.40
C ALA A 322 -26.30 20.89 19.10
N ILE A 323 -25.03 20.69 18.75
CA ILE A 323 -23.90 21.50 19.25
C ILE A 323 -24.14 22.98 18.91
N VAL A 324 -24.47 23.30 17.65
CA VAL A 324 -24.73 24.67 17.21
C VAL A 324 -25.94 25.28 17.94
N ARG A 325 -27.05 24.56 18.09
CA ARG A 325 -28.25 25.05 18.80
C ARG A 325 -27.99 25.38 20.27
N ASN A 326 -27.05 24.69 20.91
CA ASN A 326 -26.71 24.90 22.31
C ASN A 326 -25.66 26.01 22.54
N ARG A 327 -25.17 26.66 21.47
CA ARG A 327 -24.18 27.74 21.57
C ARG A 327 -24.80 29.00 22.19
N PRO A 328 -24.10 29.67 23.12
CA PRO A 328 -24.46 31.03 23.52
C PRO A 328 -24.46 31.97 22.30
N PRO A 329 -25.41 32.92 22.18
CA PRO A 329 -25.45 33.86 21.05
C PRO A 329 -24.18 34.70 20.87
N THR A 330 -23.38 34.86 21.93
CA THR A 330 -22.13 35.62 21.94
C THR A 330 -20.93 34.81 21.42
N GLN A 331 -21.05 33.49 21.31
CA GLN A 331 -19.96 32.62 20.89
C GLN A 331 -19.83 32.65 19.36
N LYS A 332 -18.61 32.90 18.88
CA LYS A 332 -18.23 32.80 17.47
C LYS A 332 -17.29 31.62 17.30
N GLY A 333 -17.54 30.79 16.29
CA GLY A 333 -16.73 29.61 16.00
C GLY A 333 -16.90 28.47 17.00
N LEU A 334 -16.13 27.42 16.76
CA LEU A 334 -16.10 26.19 17.51
C LEU A 334 -15.10 26.30 18.67
N THR A 335 -15.38 25.62 19.77
CA THR A 335 -14.47 25.50 20.91
C THR A 335 -13.95 24.07 21.08
N LEU A 336 -12.78 23.89 21.72
CA LEU A 336 -12.28 22.55 22.06
C LEU A 336 -13.25 21.78 22.98
N LYS A 337 -14.06 22.50 23.77
CA LYS A 337 -15.12 21.89 24.58
C LYS A 337 -16.18 21.25 23.68
N GLU A 338 -16.61 21.92 22.63
CA GLU A 338 -17.59 21.38 21.68
C GLU A 338 -17.02 20.26 20.83
N VAL A 339 -15.74 20.34 20.41
CA VAL A 339 -15.06 19.23 19.73
C VAL A 339 -15.12 17.96 20.58
N ARG A 340 -14.92 18.06 21.90
CA ARG A 340 -15.04 16.93 22.83
C ARG A 340 -16.47 16.40 22.98
N GLN A 341 -17.49 17.20 22.65
CA GLN A 341 -18.90 16.80 22.66
C GLN A 341 -19.33 16.09 21.38
N MET A 342 -18.47 16.02 20.35
CA MET A 342 -18.73 15.30 19.09
C MET A 342 -18.54 13.78 19.27
N GLU A 343 -19.29 13.18 20.19
CA GLU A 343 -19.12 11.78 20.61
C GLU A 343 -19.33 10.79 19.47
N TYR A 344 -20.35 10.99 18.65
CA TYR A 344 -20.65 10.15 17.49
C TYR A 344 -19.72 10.44 16.32
N LEU A 345 -19.40 11.71 16.04
CA LEU A 345 -18.43 12.05 14.99
C LEU A 345 -17.05 11.46 15.30
N SER A 346 -16.64 11.43 16.57
CA SER A 346 -15.40 10.76 17.00
C SER A 346 -15.40 9.27 16.62
N LYS A 347 -16.53 8.57 16.77
CA LYS A 347 -16.70 7.17 16.33
C LYS A 347 -16.64 7.02 14.82
N VAL A 348 -17.19 7.97 14.06
CA VAL A 348 -17.07 8.02 12.59
C VAL A 348 -15.60 8.14 12.17
N ILE A 349 -14.84 9.02 12.83
CA ILE A 349 -13.41 9.22 12.57
C ILE A 349 -12.62 7.95 12.91
N ASP A 350 -12.86 7.35 14.08
CA ASP A 350 -12.16 6.15 14.52
C ASP A 350 -12.49 4.93 13.64
N GLU A 351 -13.74 4.79 13.19
CA GLU A 351 -14.12 3.75 12.23
C GLU A 351 -13.47 3.99 10.86
N THR A 352 -13.38 5.23 10.40
CA THR A 352 -12.67 5.57 9.17
C THR A 352 -11.19 5.19 9.27
N LEU A 353 -10.53 5.56 10.36
CA LEU A 353 -9.14 5.21 10.63
C LEU A 353 -8.92 3.69 10.67
N ARG A 354 -9.86 2.94 11.23
CA ARG A 354 -9.83 1.46 11.28
C ARG A 354 -9.97 0.86 9.88
N VAL A 355 -11.03 1.19 9.16
CA VAL A 355 -11.35 0.60 7.83
C VAL A 355 -10.28 0.96 6.81
N VAL A 356 -9.89 2.24 6.73
CA VAL A 356 -8.89 2.69 5.76
C VAL A 356 -7.50 2.18 6.12
N THR A 357 -7.16 2.20 7.42
CA THR A 357 -5.80 1.92 7.92
C THR A 357 -4.73 2.61 7.06
N PHE A 358 -4.75 3.95 7.05
CA PHE A 358 -3.93 4.77 6.13
C PHE A 358 -2.44 4.37 6.15
N SER A 359 -1.88 4.21 7.34
CA SER A 359 -0.58 3.54 7.50
C SER A 359 -0.82 2.04 7.61
N SER A 360 -0.75 1.31 6.50
CA SER A 360 -1.01 -0.14 6.51
C SER A 360 0.09 -0.95 7.21
N PHE A 361 1.31 -0.42 7.29
CA PHE A 361 2.45 -1.08 7.92
C PHE A 361 3.56 -0.11 8.32
N VAL A 362 4.44 -0.56 9.22
CA VAL A 362 5.69 0.12 9.57
C VAL A 362 6.86 -0.85 9.58
N PHE A 363 8.08 -0.32 9.43
CA PHE A 363 9.31 -1.12 9.37
C PHE A 363 10.14 -1.04 10.64
N ARG A 364 10.71 -2.18 11.01
CA ARG A 364 11.75 -2.35 12.02
C ARG A 364 12.90 -3.21 11.48
N VAL A 365 14.03 -3.18 12.19
CA VAL A 365 15.16 -4.09 12.01
C VAL A 365 15.49 -4.69 13.36
N ALA A 366 15.67 -6.01 13.43
CA ALA A 366 16.13 -6.70 14.64
C ALA A 366 17.61 -6.38 14.92
N LYS A 367 17.94 -5.93 16.13
CA LYS A 367 19.30 -5.63 16.60
C LYS A 367 20.02 -6.86 17.15
N ALA A 368 19.27 -7.87 17.57
CA ALA A 368 19.71 -9.18 18.02
C ALA A 368 18.74 -10.26 17.48
N ASP A 369 19.03 -11.52 17.74
CA ASP A 369 18.04 -12.58 17.54
C ASP A 369 16.94 -12.42 18.58
N VAL A 370 15.68 -12.38 18.14
CA VAL A 370 14.52 -12.13 19.02
C VAL A 370 13.50 -13.26 18.88
N ASN A 371 13.14 -13.91 19.98
CA ASN A 371 12.06 -14.90 19.97
C ASN A 371 10.69 -14.22 20.16
N ILE A 372 9.80 -14.35 19.18
CA ILE A 372 8.41 -13.86 19.23
C ILE A 372 7.46 -15.01 18.91
N SER A 373 6.54 -15.30 19.84
CA SER A 373 5.53 -16.35 19.68
C SER A 373 6.12 -17.72 19.31
N GLY A 374 7.29 -18.05 19.86
CA GLY A 374 8.01 -19.30 19.57
C GLY A 374 8.88 -19.27 18.30
N TYR A 375 8.85 -18.19 17.52
CA TYR A 375 9.66 -18.02 16.32
C TYR A 375 10.88 -17.11 16.58
N THR A 376 12.04 -17.50 16.07
CA THR A 376 13.24 -16.65 16.12
C THR A 376 13.31 -15.73 14.90
N ILE A 377 13.30 -14.42 15.15
CA ILE A 377 13.62 -13.38 14.17
C ILE A 377 15.13 -13.14 14.23
N PRO A 378 15.90 -13.45 13.17
CA PRO A 378 17.34 -13.30 13.22
C PRO A 378 17.77 -11.82 13.22
N LYS A 379 18.91 -11.55 13.85
CA LYS A 379 19.59 -10.25 13.85
C LYS A 379 19.76 -9.73 12.41
N GLY A 380 19.47 -8.44 12.23
CA GLY A 380 19.58 -7.76 10.94
C GLY A 380 18.38 -7.92 10.01
N TRP A 381 17.44 -8.84 10.31
CA TRP A 381 16.25 -9.00 9.48
C TRP A 381 15.28 -7.83 9.64
N LYS A 382 14.58 -7.52 8.55
CA LYS A 382 13.51 -6.53 8.56
C LYS A 382 12.27 -7.14 9.18
N VAL A 383 11.52 -6.33 9.91
CA VAL A 383 10.22 -6.71 10.47
C VAL A 383 9.19 -5.68 10.02
N LEU A 384 8.15 -6.13 9.35
CA LEU A 384 7.04 -5.32 8.90
C LEU A 384 5.86 -5.61 9.81
N ILE A 385 5.46 -4.61 10.58
CA ILE A 385 4.26 -4.70 11.40
C ILE A 385 3.09 -4.28 10.52
N TRP A 386 2.13 -5.18 10.32
CA TRP A 386 1.04 -5.03 9.35
C TRP A 386 -0.26 -4.66 10.07
N PHE A 387 -0.47 -3.35 10.29
CA PHE A 387 -1.61 -2.82 11.02
C PHE A 387 -2.96 -3.17 10.37
N ARG A 388 -2.99 -3.35 9.06
CA ARG A 388 -4.24 -3.64 8.35
C ARG A 388 -4.88 -4.94 8.81
N ASP A 389 -4.11 -5.97 9.12
CA ASP A 389 -4.65 -7.24 9.61
C ASP A 389 -5.16 -7.10 11.04
N ILE A 390 -4.50 -6.29 11.87
CA ILE A 390 -4.96 -5.98 13.23
C ILE A 390 -6.33 -5.30 13.19
N HIS A 391 -6.49 -4.27 12.35
CA HIS A 391 -7.74 -3.52 12.24
C HIS A 391 -8.86 -4.28 11.52
N HIS A 392 -8.52 -5.32 10.76
CA HIS A 392 -9.48 -6.17 10.04
C HIS A 392 -9.60 -7.57 10.62
N ASP A 393 -9.10 -7.80 11.83
CA ASP A 393 -9.23 -9.06 12.53
C ASP A 393 -10.71 -9.26 12.93
N PRO A 394 -11.41 -10.28 12.39
CA PRO A 394 -12.81 -10.52 12.71
C PRO A 394 -13.04 -10.97 14.16
N GLU A 395 -12.01 -11.47 14.87
CA GLU A 395 -12.13 -11.82 16.29
C GLU A 395 -12.20 -10.56 17.17
N THR A 396 -11.54 -9.49 16.76
CA THR A 396 -11.58 -8.20 17.44
C THR A 396 -12.73 -7.32 16.93
N PHE A 397 -12.92 -7.26 15.60
CA PHE A 397 -13.90 -6.41 14.94
C PHE A 397 -14.84 -7.25 14.07
N PRO A 398 -16.02 -7.64 14.60
CA PRO A 398 -17.03 -8.35 13.81
C PRO A 398 -17.38 -7.58 12.53
N ASN A 399 -17.54 -8.30 11.42
CA ASN A 399 -17.71 -7.73 10.08
C ASN A 399 -16.68 -6.62 9.77
N PRO A 400 -15.38 -6.94 9.75
CA PRO A 400 -14.32 -5.93 9.78
C PRO A 400 -14.26 -5.04 8.54
N LYS A 401 -14.91 -5.44 7.43
CA LYS A 401 -14.98 -4.67 6.18
C LYS A 401 -16.15 -3.70 6.13
N GLU A 402 -17.13 -3.86 7.03
CA GLU A 402 -18.28 -2.99 7.13
C GLU A 402 -17.88 -1.70 7.84
N PHE A 403 -18.24 -0.56 7.27
CA PHE A 403 -18.12 0.72 7.92
C PHE A 403 -19.28 0.90 8.91
N ASN A 404 -19.02 0.70 10.20
CA ASN A 404 -20.02 0.76 11.24
C ASN A 404 -19.50 1.54 12.47
N PRO A 405 -19.76 2.86 12.56
CA PRO A 405 -19.36 3.66 13.72
C PRO A 405 -20.03 3.22 15.04
N SER A 406 -21.20 2.58 14.99
CA SER A 406 -21.85 2.06 16.20
C SER A 406 -21.15 0.84 16.78
N ARG A 407 -20.15 0.26 16.10
CA ARG A 407 -19.32 -0.80 16.72
C ARG A 407 -18.59 -0.31 17.96
N TRP A 408 -18.34 0.99 18.05
CA TRP A 408 -17.68 1.62 19.19
C TRP A 408 -18.63 1.81 20.39
N ASP A 409 -19.91 1.49 20.24
CA ASP A 409 -20.89 1.47 21.33
C ASP A 409 -20.62 0.24 22.23
N GLY A 410 -19.89 0.44 23.33
CA GLY A 410 -19.56 -0.62 24.29
C GLY A 410 -18.35 -1.49 23.93
N LEU A 411 -17.75 -1.32 22.75
CA LEU A 411 -16.50 -1.97 22.39
C LEU A 411 -15.31 -1.17 22.94
N THR A 412 -14.58 -1.78 23.86
CA THR A 412 -13.23 -1.32 24.23
C THR A 412 -12.21 -2.26 23.61
N PRO A 413 -11.50 -1.86 22.54
CA PRO A 413 -10.51 -2.71 21.91
C PRO A 413 -9.43 -3.09 22.92
N LYS A 414 -8.99 -4.36 22.90
CA LYS A 414 -7.84 -4.80 23.68
C LYS A 414 -6.61 -3.97 23.32
N ALA A 415 -5.73 -3.71 24.29
CA ALA A 415 -4.52 -2.92 24.05
C ALA A 415 -3.70 -3.48 22.86
N GLY A 416 -3.48 -2.67 21.83
CA GLY A 416 -2.76 -3.06 20.61
C GLY A 416 -3.64 -3.58 19.48
N SER A 417 -4.96 -3.69 19.67
CA SER A 417 -5.92 -4.11 18.64
C SER A 417 -6.54 -2.95 17.84
N PHE A 418 -6.35 -1.71 18.30
CA PHE A 418 -6.61 -0.49 17.53
C PHE A 418 -5.38 0.41 17.62
N VAL A 419 -4.62 0.51 16.53
CA VAL A 419 -3.32 1.22 16.46
C VAL A 419 -3.20 2.11 15.21
N PRO A 420 -4.21 2.97 14.90
CA PRO A 420 -4.19 3.81 13.70
C PRO A 420 -3.03 4.80 13.66
N PHE A 421 -2.50 5.17 14.84
CA PHE A 421 -1.37 6.07 15.02
C PHE A 421 -0.08 5.35 15.43
N GLY A 422 -0.04 4.02 15.31
CA GLY A 422 1.05 3.19 15.84
C GLY A 422 0.99 3.04 17.37
N ALA A 423 2.10 2.62 17.97
CA ALA A 423 2.23 2.40 19.42
C ALA A 423 3.68 2.59 19.89
N GLY A 424 3.87 2.56 21.21
CA GLY A 424 5.16 2.67 21.87
C GLY A 424 5.76 4.07 21.81
N THR A 425 7.08 4.17 21.92
CA THR A 425 7.81 5.45 21.95
C THR A 425 7.69 6.24 20.63
N ARG A 426 7.23 5.57 19.56
CA ARG A 426 7.04 6.10 18.21
C ARG A 426 5.56 6.28 17.84
N LEU A 427 4.65 6.34 18.81
CA LEU A 427 3.25 6.76 18.60
C LEU A 427 3.21 8.09 17.81
N CYS A 428 2.24 8.31 16.92
CA CYS A 428 2.17 9.57 16.18
C CYS A 428 2.11 10.79 17.13
N PRO A 429 2.99 11.80 17.01
CA PRO A 429 2.91 13.00 17.83
C PRO A 429 1.75 13.93 17.45
N GLY A 430 1.26 13.85 16.21
CA GLY A 430 0.15 14.67 15.70
C GLY A 430 -1.20 13.96 15.72
N ASN A 431 -1.40 12.96 16.58
CA ASN A 431 -2.66 12.20 16.62
C ASN A 431 -3.86 13.08 17.04
N GLU A 432 -3.69 13.94 18.04
CA GLU A 432 -4.73 14.87 18.50
C GLU A 432 -5.00 15.95 17.45
N LEU A 433 -3.96 16.53 16.86
CA LEU A 433 -4.08 17.50 15.77
C LEU A 433 -4.82 16.92 14.57
N ALA A 434 -4.45 15.71 14.11
CA ALA A 434 -5.11 15.07 12.98
C ALA A 434 -6.61 14.85 13.26
N LYS A 435 -6.97 14.33 14.44
CA LYS A 435 -8.38 14.16 14.82
C LYS A 435 -9.12 15.50 14.89
N LEU A 436 -8.47 16.54 15.40
CA LEU A 436 -9.05 17.90 15.45
C LEU A 436 -9.31 18.45 14.05
N GLU A 437 -8.34 18.38 13.14
CA GLU A 437 -8.48 18.83 11.75
C GLU A 437 -9.64 18.11 11.04
N ILE A 438 -9.71 16.78 11.17
CA ILE A 438 -10.77 15.97 10.57
C ILE A 438 -12.13 16.34 11.20
N ALA A 439 -12.20 16.48 12.52
CA ALA A 439 -13.45 16.83 13.22
C ALA A 439 -13.97 18.21 12.83
N ILE A 440 -13.11 19.24 12.78
CA ILE A 440 -13.48 20.59 12.34
C ILE A 440 -14.00 20.56 10.90
N PHE A 441 -13.29 19.88 10.00
CA PHE A 441 -13.73 19.74 8.62
C PHE A 441 -15.12 19.09 8.53
N LEU A 442 -15.29 17.93 9.16
CA LEU A 442 -16.55 17.18 9.10
C LEU A 442 -17.71 17.93 9.77
N HIS A 443 -17.44 18.67 10.87
CA HIS A 443 -18.43 19.52 11.52
C HIS A 443 -19.07 20.51 10.54
N TYR A 444 -18.23 21.30 9.87
CA TYR A 444 -18.71 22.30 8.91
C TYR A 444 -19.28 21.67 7.64
N PHE A 445 -18.69 20.58 7.16
CA PHE A 445 -19.21 19.83 6.03
C PHE A 445 -20.65 19.34 6.29
N LEU A 446 -20.90 18.72 7.44
CA LEU A 446 -22.22 18.16 7.79
C LEU A 446 -23.32 19.23 7.97
N LEU A 447 -22.95 20.43 8.42
CA LEU A 447 -23.91 21.52 8.64
C LEU A 447 -24.43 22.13 7.35
N GLY A 448 -23.57 22.32 6.35
CA GLY A 448 -23.88 23.14 5.18
C GLY A 448 -23.77 22.48 3.81
N TYR A 449 -23.14 21.30 3.71
CA TYR A 449 -22.63 20.80 2.43
C TYR A 449 -23.10 19.37 2.12
N ASN A 450 -23.24 19.09 0.83
CA ASN A 450 -23.42 17.75 0.29
C ASN A 450 -22.64 17.62 -1.02
N VAL A 451 -21.84 16.57 -1.19
CA VAL A 451 -21.04 16.33 -2.40
C VAL A 451 -21.74 15.30 -3.31
N GLY A 452 -22.10 15.69 -4.53
CA GLY A 452 -22.57 14.71 -5.52
C GLY A 452 -21.38 13.97 -6.15
N LEU A 453 -21.25 12.67 -5.92
CA LEU A 453 -20.25 11.84 -6.61
C LEU A 453 -20.69 11.59 -8.06
N LYS A 454 -19.93 12.10 -9.03
CA LYS A 454 -20.08 11.73 -10.43
C LYS A 454 -19.07 10.64 -10.77
N LEU A 455 -19.49 9.38 -10.69
CA LEU A 455 -18.71 8.26 -11.20
C LEU A 455 -18.60 8.39 -12.72
N PHE A 456 -17.44 8.83 -13.21
CA PHE A 456 -17.12 8.75 -14.63
C PHE A 456 -16.93 7.28 -14.99
N VAL A 457 -17.98 6.64 -15.51
CA VAL A 457 -17.87 5.40 -16.31
C VAL A 457 -17.67 5.82 -17.77
N GLY A 458 -16.52 6.45 -18.04
CA GLY A 458 -16.11 6.85 -19.39
C GLY A 458 -14.67 6.40 -19.60
N SER A 459 -14.36 5.84 -20.78
CA SER A 459 -13.01 5.43 -21.19
C SER A 459 -12.00 6.51 -20.81
N PHE A 460 -11.28 6.25 -19.71
CA PHE A 460 -10.27 7.15 -19.21
C PHE A 460 -9.16 7.29 -20.26
N GLY A 461 -9.06 8.44 -20.90
CA GLY A 461 -7.77 8.99 -21.29
C GLY A 461 -7.01 9.33 -20.00
N LEU A 462 -6.36 8.33 -19.40
CA LEU A 462 -5.59 8.53 -18.18
C LEU A 462 -4.37 9.41 -18.47
N ASP A 463 -4.18 10.44 -17.64
CA ASP A 463 -2.90 11.11 -17.45
C ASP A 463 -1.80 10.04 -17.26
N LEU A 464 -0.79 10.07 -18.13
CA LEU A 464 0.27 9.07 -18.17
C LEU A 464 0.95 8.88 -16.81
N SER A 465 0.91 9.88 -15.91
CA SER A 465 1.52 9.82 -14.59
C SER A 465 0.72 9.01 -13.55
N VAL A 466 -0.61 9.11 -13.55
CA VAL A 466 -1.52 8.31 -12.71
C VAL A 466 -1.70 6.92 -13.30
N LEU A 467 -1.72 6.84 -14.64
CA LEU A 467 -1.62 5.58 -15.36
C LEU A 467 -0.32 4.88 -15.01
N LEU A 468 0.84 5.56 -15.06
CA LEU A 468 2.13 5.01 -14.61
C LEU A 468 2.10 4.58 -13.15
N TYR A 469 1.34 5.21 -12.25
CA TYR A 469 1.27 4.78 -10.84
C TYR A 469 0.46 3.48 -10.66
N LEU A 470 -0.65 3.33 -11.39
CA LEU A 470 -1.49 2.12 -11.38
C LEU A 470 -0.89 0.99 -12.26
N ILE A 471 -0.22 1.34 -13.36
CA ILE A 471 0.57 0.46 -14.23
C ILE A 471 1.87 0.05 -13.54
N TYR A 472 2.57 0.87 -12.75
CA TYR A 472 3.71 0.39 -11.97
C TYR A 472 3.31 -0.57 -10.85
N MET A 473 2.05 -0.53 -10.41
CA MET A 473 1.47 -1.50 -9.49
C MET A 473 1.00 -2.80 -10.17
N PHE A 474 0.81 -2.80 -11.50
CA PHE A 474 0.18 -3.92 -12.22
C PHE A 474 0.75 -4.26 -13.62
N CYS A 475 1.86 -3.66 -14.04
CA CYS A 475 2.56 -3.97 -15.27
C CYS A 475 3.99 -4.42 -14.96
N TYR A 476 4.15 -5.73 -15.11
CA TYR A 476 5.42 -6.41 -15.14
C TYR A 476 6.27 -5.86 -16.30
N THR A 477 7.36 -5.18 -15.98
CA THR A 477 8.41 -4.95 -16.99
C THR A 477 9.15 -6.27 -17.17
N ILE A 478 8.82 -7.01 -18.22
CA ILE A 478 9.58 -8.21 -18.62
C ILE A 478 10.89 -7.71 -19.25
N PRO A 479 12.05 -7.93 -18.62
CA PRO A 479 13.29 -7.40 -19.15
C PRO A 479 13.59 -7.99 -20.53
N LYS A 480 14.23 -7.20 -21.39
CA LYS A 480 14.61 -7.64 -22.74
C LYS A 480 15.40 -8.95 -22.66
N GLY A 481 14.94 -9.98 -23.38
CA GLY A 481 15.55 -11.31 -23.41
C GLY A 481 14.92 -12.35 -22.48
N TRP A 482 13.96 -11.97 -21.64
CA TRP A 482 13.26 -12.91 -20.75
C TRP A 482 12.18 -13.69 -21.51
N LYS A 483 12.02 -14.98 -21.16
CA LYS A 483 10.95 -15.84 -21.66
C LYS A 483 9.72 -15.67 -20.78
N VAL A 484 8.60 -15.29 -21.39
CA VAL A 484 7.31 -15.17 -20.71
C VAL A 484 6.56 -16.48 -20.86
N LEU A 485 6.22 -17.13 -19.75
CA LEU A 485 5.35 -18.29 -19.75
C LEU A 485 3.94 -17.85 -19.36
N ILE A 486 2.99 -18.02 -20.28
CA ILE A 486 1.57 -17.77 -20.01
C ILE A 486 0.95 -19.06 -19.50
N TRP A 487 0.43 -19.03 -18.28
CA TRP A 487 -0.18 -20.20 -17.65
C TRP A 487 -1.70 -20.25 -17.93
N PHE A 488 -2.05 -20.78 -19.10
CA PHE A 488 -3.45 -20.81 -19.58
C PHE A 488 -4.43 -21.50 -18.61
N ARG A 489 -3.94 -22.45 -17.82
CA ARG A 489 -4.77 -23.19 -16.86
C ARG A 489 -5.46 -22.28 -15.85
N ASP A 490 -4.81 -21.22 -15.38
CA ASP A 490 -5.39 -20.32 -14.38
C ASP A 490 -6.48 -19.45 -15.00
N ILE A 491 -6.36 -19.10 -16.28
CA ILE A 491 -7.40 -18.38 -17.03
C ILE A 491 -8.65 -19.25 -17.14
N HIS A 492 -8.50 -20.52 -17.52
CA HIS A 492 -9.65 -21.43 -17.72
C HIS A 492 -10.25 -21.96 -16.41
N HIS A 493 -9.55 -21.82 -15.28
CA HIS A 493 -10.05 -22.22 -13.95
C HIS A 493 -10.35 -21.05 -13.02
N ASP A 494 -10.46 -19.84 -13.54
CA ASP A 494 -10.83 -18.68 -12.75
C ASP A 494 -12.30 -18.79 -12.29
N PRO A 495 -12.58 -18.88 -10.97
CA PRO A 495 -13.94 -19.01 -10.46
C PRO A 495 -14.77 -17.72 -10.61
N GLU A 496 -14.13 -16.58 -10.85
CA GLU A 496 -14.83 -15.32 -11.15
C GLU A 496 -15.41 -15.34 -12.57
N THR A 497 -14.75 -16.05 -13.49
CA THR A 497 -15.18 -16.22 -14.89
C THR A 497 -16.06 -17.47 -15.06
N PHE A 498 -15.69 -18.58 -14.42
CA PHE A 498 -16.31 -19.88 -14.58
C PHE A 498 -16.76 -20.46 -13.23
N PRO A 499 -18.05 -20.36 -12.87
CA PRO A 499 -18.58 -20.96 -11.65
C PRO A 499 -18.30 -22.47 -11.61
N ASN A 500 -17.80 -22.97 -10.47
CA ASN A 500 -17.34 -24.36 -10.30
C ASN A 500 -16.37 -24.81 -11.42
N PRO A 501 -15.20 -24.17 -11.57
CA PRO A 501 -14.36 -24.32 -12.77
C PRO A 501 -13.82 -25.75 -12.99
N LYS A 502 -13.80 -26.59 -11.94
CA LYS A 502 -13.33 -27.98 -11.99
C LYS A 502 -14.43 -28.98 -12.35
N GLU A 503 -15.68 -28.56 -12.37
CA GLU A 503 -16.84 -29.38 -12.72
C GLU A 503 -16.98 -29.47 -14.24
N PHE A 504 -17.19 -30.67 -14.77
CA PHE A 504 -17.51 -30.88 -16.18
C PHE A 504 -18.99 -30.54 -16.41
N ASN A 505 -19.25 -29.32 -16.86
CA ASN A 505 -20.60 -28.80 -17.10
C ASN A 505 -20.70 -28.23 -18.54
N PRO A 506 -21.20 -29.00 -19.52
CA PRO A 506 -21.42 -28.53 -20.89
C PRO A 506 -22.43 -27.38 -20.99
N SER A 507 -23.49 -27.40 -20.18
CA SER A 507 -24.53 -26.34 -20.15
C SER A 507 -24.01 -24.98 -19.70
N ARG A 508 -22.78 -24.90 -19.20
CA ARG A 508 -22.09 -23.64 -18.95
C ARG A 508 -22.04 -22.75 -20.20
N TRP A 509 -22.06 -23.35 -21.38
CA TRP A 509 -21.97 -22.63 -22.65
C TRP A 509 -23.33 -22.19 -23.19
N ASP A 510 -24.44 -22.56 -22.53
CA ASP A 510 -25.78 -22.15 -22.91
C ASP A 510 -25.96 -20.65 -22.59
N GLY A 511 -25.88 -19.81 -23.63
CA GLY A 511 -26.01 -18.35 -23.49
C GLY A 511 -24.77 -17.63 -22.94
N LEU A 512 -23.65 -18.33 -22.71
CA LEU A 512 -22.40 -17.72 -22.25
C LEU A 512 -21.52 -17.29 -23.44
N THR A 513 -21.36 -15.99 -23.60
CA THR A 513 -20.33 -15.41 -24.48
C THR A 513 -19.13 -14.99 -23.61
N PRO A 514 -18.02 -15.75 -23.61
CA PRO A 514 -16.86 -15.42 -22.78
C PRO A 514 -16.27 -14.08 -23.22
N LYS A 515 -15.87 -13.26 -22.24
CA LYS A 515 -15.15 -12.00 -22.49
C LYS A 515 -13.85 -12.30 -23.24
N ALA A 516 -13.42 -11.41 -24.14
CA ALA A 516 -12.16 -11.58 -24.87
C ALA A 516 -10.99 -11.85 -23.90
N GLY A 517 -10.20 -12.90 -24.18
CA GLY A 517 -9.07 -13.31 -23.34
C GLY A 517 -9.42 -14.15 -22.10
N SER A 518 -10.71 -14.28 -21.73
CA SER A 518 -11.16 -15.12 -20.60
C SER A 518 -11.30 -16.60 -20.97
N PHE A 519 -11.27 -16.92 -22.27
CA PHE A 519 -11.25 -18.29 -22.78
C PHE A 519 -10.33 -18.38 -24.00
N VAL A 520 -9.21 -19.09 -23.86
CA VAL A 520 -8.11 -19.14 -24.86
C VAL A 520 -7.58 -20.56 -25.08
N PRO A 521 -8.43 -21.55 -25.43
CA PRO A 521 -8.02 -22.95 -25.55
C PRO A 521 -6.99 -23.21 -26.66
N PHE A 522 -6.96 -22.34 -27.68
CA PHE A 522 -6.07 -22.45 -28.84
C PHE A 522 -5.08 -21.27 -28.95
N GLY A 523 -4.78 -20.61 -27.84
CA GLY A 523 -3.96 -19.39 -27.81
C GLY A 523 -4.75 -18.11 -28.13
N ALA A 524 -4.05 -16.99 -28.28
CA ALA A 524 -4.64 -15.67 -28.55
C ALA A 524 -3.65 -14.77 -29.33
N GLY A 525 -4.18 -13.70 -29.94
CA GLY A 525 -3.39 -12.71 -30.68
C GLY A 525 -2.63 -13.31 -31.87
N THR A 526 -1.40 -12.85 -32.10
CA THR A 526 -0.52 -13.35 -33.19
C THR A 526 -0.03 -14.78 -33.00
N ARG A 527 -0.36 -15.41 -31.86
CA ARG A 527 -0.06 -16.81 -31.53
C ARG A 527 -1.34 -17.67 -31.41
N LEU A 528 -2.46 -17.19 -31.96
CA LEU A 528 -3.66 -18.01 -32.13
C LEU A 528 -3.34 -19.19 -33.07
N CYS A 529 -3.74 -20.40 -32.70
CA CYS A 529 -3.55 -21.58 -33.54
C CYS A 529 -4.35 -21.43 -34.84
N PRO A 530 -3.71 -21.46 -36.03
CA PRO A 530 -4.42 -21.37 -37.30
C PRO A 530 -5.32 -22.59 -37.58
N GLY A 531 -5.07 -23.71 -36.90
CA GLY A 531 -5.87 -24.93 -37.01
C GLY A 531 -7.01 -25.05 -35.98
N ASN A 532 -7.40 -23.97 -35.29
CA ASN A 532 -8.40 -24.05 -34.21
C ASN A 532 -9.78 -24.54 -34.70
N GLU A 533 -10.27 -24.05 -35.84
CA GLU A 533 -11.56 -24.45 -36.42
C GLU A 533 -11.49 -25.85 -37.01
N LEU A 534 -10.37 -26.21 -37.64
CA LEU A 534 -10.13 -27.58 -38.12
C LEU A 534 -10.13 -28.58 -36.95
N ALA A 535 -9.43 -28.27 -35.85
CA ALA A 535 -9.39 -29.13 -34.67
C ALA A 535 -10.78 -29.30 -34.05
N LYS A 536 -11.57 -28.23 -33.96
CA LYS A 536 -12.97 -28.31 -33.48
C LYS A 536 -13.82 -29.19 -34.40
N LEU A 537 -13.68 -29.05 -35.71
CA LEU A 537 -14.40 -29.83 -36.69
C LEU A 537 -14.03 -31.32 -36.59
N GLU A 538 -12.75 -31.66 -36.53
CA GLU A 538 -12.26 -33.04 -36.36
C GLU A 538 -12.80 -33.66 -35.06
N ILE A 539 -12.75 -32.92 -33.94
CA ILE A 539 -13.29 -33.36 -32.66
C ILE A 539 -14.80 -33.57 -32.74
N ALA A 540 -15.54 -32.66 -33.38
CA ALA A 540 -16.99 -32.77 -33.53
C ALA A 540 -17.38 -33.99 -34.37
N ILE A 541 -16.70 -34.22 -35.50
CA ILE A 541 -16.91 -35.39 -36.36
C ILE A 541 -16.61 -36.67 -35.57
N PHE A 542 -15.47 -36.72 -34.89
CA PHE A 542 -15.09 -37.87 -34.07
C PHE A 542 -16.16 -38.14 -32.99
N LEU A 543 -16.55 -37.12 -32.22
CA LEU A 543 -17.55 -37.27 -31.16
C LEU A 543 -18.91 -37.72 -31.70
N HIS A 544 -19.35 -37.20 -32.86
CA HIS A 544 -20.59 -37.62 -33.48
C HIS A 544 -20.63 -39.13 -33.74
N TYR A 545 -19.65 -39.66 -34.49
CA TYR A 545 -19.60 -41.10 -34.78
C TYR A 545 -19.29 -41.93 -33.55
N PHE A 546 -18.42 -41.44 -32.67
CA PHE A 546 -18.05 -42.14 -31.44
C PHE A 546 -19.26 -42.31 -30.52
N LEU A 547 -20.04 -41.26 -30.29
CA LEU A 547 -21.22 -41.31 -29.41
C LEU A 547 -22.36 -42.17 -29.96
N LEU A 548 -22.53 -42.22 -31.28
CA LEU A 548 -23.55 -43.04 -31.92
C LEU A 548 -23.19 -44.53 -31.97
N GLY A 549 -21.92 -44.84 -32.22
CA GLY A 549 -21.48 -46.19 -32.57
C GLY A 549 -20.67 -46.90 -31.50
N TYR A 550 -20.08 -46.19 -30.54
CA TYR A 550 -19.03 -46.74 -29.69
C TYR A 550 -19.15 -46.34 -28.21
N LYS A 551 -18.56 -47.16 -27.33
CA LYS A 551 -18.42 -46.89 -25.90
C LYS A 551 -17.00 -47.19 -25.44
N LEU A 552 -16.41 -46.28 -24.67
CA LEU A 552 -15.11 -46.49 -24.01
C LEU A 552 -15.31 -46.98 -22.58
N GLU A 553 -14.75 -48.14 -22.27
CA GLU A 553 -14.65 -48.67 -20.91
C GLU A 553 -13.22 -48.47 -20.40
N ARG A 554 -13.04 -47.58 -19.42
CA ARG A 554 -11.72 -47.32 -18.81
C ARG A 554 -11.37 -48.44 -17.84
N SER A 555 -10.15 -48.96 -17.94
CA SER A 555 -9.63 -50.01 -17.05
C SER A 555 -9.37 -49.47 -15.64
N ASN A 556 -9.01 -48.18 -15.52
CA ASN A 556 -8.83 -47.51 -14.24
C ASN A 556 -9.49 -46.10 -14.25
N PRO A 557 -10.78 -46.00 -13.90
CA PRO A 557 -11.49 -44.72 -13.83
C PRO A 557 -10.88 -43.73 -12.83
N GLY A 558 -10.33 -44.22 -11.71
CA GLY A 558 -9.69 -43.43 -10.64
C GLY A 558 -8.23 -43.04 -10.89
N CYS A 559 -7.69 -43.32 -12.08
CA CYS A 559 -6.30 -43.01 -12.42
C CYS A 559 -6.00 -41.51 -12.23
N ARG A 560 -4.86 -41.21 -11.57
CA ARG A 560 -4.40 -39.83 -11.36
C ARG A 560 -4.06 -39.17 -12.69
N VAL A 561 -4.37 -37.88 -12.81
CA VAL A 561 -4.03 -37.06 -13.98
C VAL A 561 -2.63 -36.47 -13.84
N MET A 562 -1.81 -36.60 -14.88
CA MET A 562 -0.58 -35.82 -15.07
C MET A 562 -0.92 -34.54 -15.82
N TYR A 563 -0.33 -33.42 -15.44
CA TYR A 563 -0.67 -32.10 -16.01
C TYR A 563 0.36 -31.55 -17.00
N LEU A 564 1.59 -32.11 -17.01
CA LEU A 564 2.69 -31.68 -17.87
C LEU A 564 3.26 -32.88 -18.64
N PRO A 565 3.68 -32.69 -19.91
CA PRO A 565 3.56 -31.46 -20.71
C PRO A 565 2.12 -31.15 -21.16
N HIS A 566 1.24 -32.16 -21.16
CA HIS A 566 -0.19 -32.02 -21.43
C HIS A 566 -1.01 -32.80 -20.40
N GLN A 567 -2.25 -32.36 -20.18
CA GLN A 567 -3.15 -33.02 -19.24
C GLN A 567 -3.60 -34.38 -19.79
N ARG A 568 -3.30 -35.46 -19.06
CA ARG A 568 -3.71 -36.84 -19.42
C ARG A 568 -3.73 -37.75 -18.20
N PRO A 569 -4.52 -38.83 -18.17
CA PRO A 569 -4.37 -39.89 -17.16
C PRO A 569 -2.95 -40.47 -17.17
N LYS A 570 -2.41 -40.83 -15.99
CA LYS A 570 -1.04 -41.33 -15.85
C LYS A 570 -0.80 -42.64 -16.62
N ASP A 571 -1.84 -43.44 -16.78
CA ASP A 571 -1.86 -44.69 -17.55
C ASP A 571 -2.19 -44.49 -19.03
N ASN A 572 -2.20 -43.25 -19.52
CA ASN A 572 -2.60 -42.89 -20.88
C ASN A 572 -4.04 -43.27 -21.25
N CYS A 573 -4.95 -43.33 -20.26
CA CYS A 573 -6.36 -43.68 -20.45
C CYS A 573 -6.53 -45.11 -20.98
N LEU A 574 -5.87 -46.09 -20.35
CA LEU A 574 -6.00 -47.49 -20.71
C LEU A 574 -7.47 -47.95 -20.63
N GLY A 575 -8.00 -48.44 -21.74
CA GLY A 575 -9.42 -48.82 -21.84
C GLY A 575 -9.71 -49.68 -23.07
N ARG A 576 -10.95 -50.17 -23.13
CA ARG A 576 -11.47 -50.98 -24.24
C ARG A 576 -12.59 -50.21 -24.93
N ILE A 577 -12.53 -50.12 -26.26
CA ILE A 577 -13.63 -49.57 -27.07
C ILE A 577 -14.52 -50.74 -27.51
N ARG A 578 -15.83 -50.60 -27.32
CA ARG A 578 -16.84 -51.54 -27.82
C ARG A 578 -17.78 -50.83 -28.78
N ARG A 579 -18.16 -51.50 -29.86
CA ARG A 579 -19.24 -51.04 -30.73
C ARG A 579 -20.58 -51.27 -30.03
N VAL A 580 -21.43 -50.25 -29.96
CA VAL A 580 -22.75 -50.29 -29.31
C VAL A 580 -23.93 -50.16 -30.29
N SER A 581 -23.68 -49.76 -31.54
CA SER A 581 -24.67 -49.78 -32.62
C SER A 581 -24.02 -50.11 -33.98
N GLN A 582 -24.82 -50.59 -34.94
CA GLN A 582 -24.38 -50.94 -36.31
C GLN A 582 -24.61 -49.81 -37.34
N LEU A 583 -24.76 -48.55 -36.89
CA LEU A 583 -24.82 -47.41 -37.81
C LEU A 583 -23.58 -47.36 -38.73
#